data_AF-P90901-F1
#
_entry.id   AF-P90901-F1
#
_cell.length_a   1.000
_cell.length_b   1.000
_cell.length_c   1.000
_cell.angle_alpha   90.00
_cell.angle_beta   90.00
_cell.angle_gamma   90.00
#
_symmetry.space_group_name_H-M   'P 1'
#
loop_
_entity.id
_entity.type
_entity.pdbx_description
1 polymer ?
#
loop_
_entity_poly.entity_id
_entity_poly.type
_entity_poly.pdbx_seq_one_letter_code
_entity_poly.pdbx_strand_id
1 'polypeptide(L)'
;MMEITRETMSFTSTTPSARAPLGGRTTGNVTSQDRMLKIVTEMRSGAGSGLSPFGQNAASTIRDSREREKKEMSDLNDRLASYIEKVRFLEAQNRKLAADLDALRSKWGKDTHNIRNMYEGELVDAQKLIDETNKQRKDMEGQLKKMQDELAEMRRKLEDATKGREQDRAKIDALLVTLSNLEAEISLLKRRIAQLEDEVKRIKQENQRLLSELQRARTDLDQETLNRIDYQNQVQTLLEEIDFLRRVHDNEIKELQTLASRDTTPENREFFKNELSSAIRDIREEYDQVNNVHRNDMESWYRLKVQEIQTQSARQNMEQGYAKEEVKRLRTQLSDLRGKLADLESRNSLLEKQIQELNYQLEDDQRSYEAALNDRDSQIRKMREECQALMVELQMLLDTKQTLDAEIAIYRKMLEGEENRAGLKQLVEQVVKTHAITQETDTETMRVVKGETASRQSFQRSAKGNVSIHEASPDGKFIVLQNTHRAKDEAIGEWKLKRRIDGKRENVYTLPRDFVLRAGKTLKIFARNQGVASPPDQLVYDAEDSFGSGNNVQTILFNKEGEERATHIQRQSTA
;
A
#
# COMPACT_ATOMS: atom_id res chain seq x y z
N MET A 1 -8.36 37.17 -23.72
CA MET A 1 -7.61 38.32 -24.24
C MET A 1 -6.83 38.93 -23.10
N MET A 2 -5.59 39.37 -23.38
CA MET A 2 -4.60 40.02 -22.50
C MET A 2 -3.95 39.13 -21.44
N GLU A 3 -2.64 39.13 -21.24
CA GLU A 3 -1.50 39.67 -22.00
C GLU A 3 -0.26 38.95 -21.46
N ILE A 4 0.58 38.42 -22.35
CA ILE A 4 1.90 37.89 -22.02
C ILE A 4 2.88 38.95 -22.48
N THR A 5 3.61 39.58 -21.56
CA THR A 5 4.82 40.35 -21.88
C THR A 5 5.97 39.85 -21.02
N ARG A 6 6.96 39.31 -21.73
CA ARG A 6 8.19 38.69 -21.24
C ARG A 6 9.27 39.73 -20.90
N GLU A 7 10.12 39.31 -19.96
CA GLU A 7 11.57 39.52 -19.90
C GLU A 7 12.12 40.95 -19.97
N THR A 8 12.50 41.48 -18.80
CA THR A 8 13.54 42.49 -18.69
C THR A 8 14.87 41.80 -18.41
N MET A 9 15.68 41.60 -19.45
CA MET A 9 17.10 41.28 -19.32
C MET A 9 17.82 42.52 -18.77
N SER A 10 18.36 42.41 -17.55
CA SER A 10 19.25 43.40 -16.97
C SER A 10 20.64 43.30 -17.61
N PHE A 11 20.99 44.29 -18.44
CA PHE A 11 22.36 44.50 -18.91
C PHE A 11 23.25 44.89 -17.74
N THR A 12 24.26 44.08 -17.46
CA THR A 12 25.37 44.42 -16.57
C THR A 12 26.29 45.43 -17.27
N SER A 13 26.31 46.68 -16.79
CA SER A 13 27.26 47.69 -17.23
C SER A 13 28.61 47.47 -16.56
N THR A 14 29.56 46.90 -17.31
CA THR A 14 30.96 46.83 -16.92
C THR A 14 31.56 48.23 -17.01
N THR A 15 31.72 48.92 -15.88
CA THR A 15 32.52 50.16 -15.81
C THR A 15 33.97 49.78 -15.46
N PRO A 16 34.96 50.10 -16.31
CA PRO A 16 36.36 49.83 -16.01
C PRO A 16 36.91 50.95 -15.12
N SER A 17 37.22 50.61 -13.87
CA SER A 17 37.88 51.51 -12.92
C SER A 17 39.36 51.63 -13.28
N ALA A 18 39.72 52.74 -13.91
CA ALA A 18 41.10 53.14 -14.16
C ALA A 18 41.76 53.58 -12.84
N ARG A 19 42.68 52.76 -12.32
CA ARG A 19 43.52 53.11 -11.16
C ARG A 19 44.94 53.40 -11.63
N ALA A 20 45.30 54.69 -11.64
CA ALA A 20 46.65 55.16 -11.90
C ALA A 20 47.60 54.79 -10.74
N PRO A 21 48.81 54.26 -11.01
CA PRO A 21 49.78 53.94 -9.97
C PRO A 21 50.59 55.18 -9.57
N LEU A 22 50.55 55.47 -8.27
CA LEU A 22 51.34 56.48 -7.59
C LEU A 22 52.83 56.12 -7.60
N GLY A 23 53.66 57.08 -8.00
CA GLY A 23 55.10 57.04 -7.88
C GLY A 23 55.57 57.05 -6.42
N GLY A 24 56.60 56.25 -6.15
CA GLY A 24 57.29 56.19 -4.87
C GLY A 24 58.79 56.02 -5.09
N ARG A 25 59.51 57.13 -4.95
CA ARG A 25 60.98 57.24 -4.90
C ARG A 25 61.52 56.52 -3.66
N THR A 26 62.63 55.80 -3.81
CA THR A 26 63.69 55.65 -2.78
C THR A 26 65.03 55.66 -3.53
N THR A 27 65.69 56.81 -3.64
CA THR A 27 66.74 57.34 -2.76
C THR A 27 68.02 56.53 -2.80
N GLY A 28 68.88 56.91 -3.75
CA GLY A 28 70.29 56.56 -3.80
C GLY A 28 71.04 57.13 -2.60
N ASN A 29 71.91 56.30 -2.05
CA ASN A 29 72.81 56.63 -0.97
C ASN A 29 74.04 57.36 -1.54
N VAL A 30 74.46 58.41 -0.84
CA VAL A 30 75.49 59.38 -1.21
C VAL A 30 76.76 59.09 -0.42
N THR A 31 77.88 58.91 -1.13
CA THR A 31 79.28 59.02 -0.66
C THR A 31 80.00 59.77 -1.80
N SER A 32 80.33 61.06 -1.76
CA SER A 32 81.06 61.93 -0.81
C SER A 32 82.57 61.62 -0.71
N GLN A 33 83.36 62.22 -1.61
CA GLN A 33 84.76 62.64 -1.43
C GLN A 33 84.97 63.92 -2.28
N ASP A 34 85.08 65.11 -1.67
CA ASP A 34 86.32 65.80 -1.22
C ASP A 34 87.10 66.45 -2.40
N ARG A 35 86.82 67.72 -2.75
CA ARG A 35 87.50 68.97 -2.34
C ARG A 35 89.02 69.01 -2.55
N MET A 36 89.48 69.89 -3.45
CA MET A 36 90.62 70.78 -3.18
C MET A 36 90.59 72.03 -4.09
N LEU A 37 90.10 73.15 -3.55
CA LEU A 37 90.55 74.48 -3.94
C LEU A 37 91.72 74.85 -3.03
N LYS A 38 92.91 75.03 -3.59
CA LYS A 38 94.07 75.60 -2.90
C LYS A 38 94.15 77.09 -3.21
N ILE A 39 93.85 77.90 -2.21
CA ILE A 39 94.25 79.30 -2.10
C ILE A 39 95.74 79.29 -1.72
N VAL A 40 96.58 79.98 -2.50
CA VAL A 40 97.93 80.38 -2.07
C VAL A 40 98.03 81.89 -2.20
N THR A 41 98.36 82.50 -1.09
CA THR A 41 98.60 83.92 -0.87
C THR A 41 100.09 84.08 -0.55
N GLU A 42 100.82 84.86 -1.35
CA GLU A 42 102.12 85.46 -0.97
C GLU A 42 102.05 86.93 -1.45
N MET A 43 101.93 87.95 -0.59
CA MET A 43 102.91 88.48 0.38
C MET A 43 104.25 88.80 -0.31
N ARG A 44 104.44 90.01 -0.85
CA ARG A 44 104.91 91.22 -0.15
C ARG A 44 106.42 91.22 0.13
N SER A 45 107.15 92.10 -0.55
CA SER A 45 108.33 92.86 -0.09
C SER A 45 108.82 93.69 -1.29
N GLY A 46 109.19 94.95 -1.20
CA GLY A 46 109.47 95.80 -0.06
C GLY A 46 110.67 96.67 -0.42
N ALA A 47 110.50 97.99 -0.28
CA ALA A 47 111.56 99.00 -0.15
C ALA A 47 112.51 99.17 -1.36
N GLY A 48 112.88 100.38 -1.77
CA GLY A 48 112.88 101.63 -1.04
C GLY A 48 114.12 102.40 -1.46
N SER A 49 113.91 103.66 -1.84
CA SER A 49 114.72 104.81 -1.52
C SER A 49 116.16 104.92 -2.06
N GLY A 50 116.35 106.01 -2.82
CA GLY A 50 117.63 106.69 -3.00
C GLY A 50 117.38 108.07 -3.60
N LEU A 51 116.78 108.99 -2.85
CA LEU A 51 116.66 110.41 -3.22
C LEU A 51 116.94 111.32 -2.02
N SER A 52 117.57 112.44 -2.36
CA SER A 52 118.48 113.26 -1.58
C SER A 52 117.87 114.04 -0.41
N PRO A 53 118.68 114.33 0.63
CA PRO A 53 118.21 114.89 1.89
C PRO A 53 118.12 116.42 1.85
N PHE A 54 116.91 116.93 1.59
CA PHE A 54 116.40 118.18 2.19
C PHE A 54 114.87 118.29 2.19
N GLY A 55 114.13 117.33 1.61
CA GLY A 55 112.65 117.32 1.57
C GLY A 55 111.95 116.62 2.74
N GLN A 56 112.61 116.41 3.87
CA GLN A 56 112.12 115.48 4.91
C GLN A 56 111.15 116.09 5.94
N ASN A 57 110.97 117.41 5.98
CA ASN A 57 110.07 118.03 6.97
C ASN A 57 108.64 118.32 6.48
N ALA A 58 108.34 118.15 5.18
CA ALA A 58 106.96 118.26 4.66
C ALA A 58 106.22 116.91 4.58
N ALA A 59 106.93 115.78 4.75
CA ALA A 59 106.39 114.44 4.53
C ALA A 59 105.75 113.78 5.77
N SER A 60 105.95 114.29 6.99
CA SER A 60 105.35 113.67 8.19
C SER A 60 103.86 114.01 8.33
N THR A 61 103.43 115.23 7.98
CA THR A 61 102.04 115.68 8.20
C THR A 61 101.01 115.03 7.26
N ILE A 62 101.42 114.57 6.07
CA ILE A 62 100.54 113.91 5.09
C ILE A 62 100.33 112.41 5.42
N ARG A 63 101.27 111.79 6.14
CA ARG A 63 101.20 110.36 6.49
C ARG A 63 100.16 110.08 7.58
N ASP A 64 100.08 110.93 8.61
CA ASP A 64 99.20 110.73 9.76
C ASP A 64 97.70 110.94 9.45
N SER A 65 97.37 111.67 8.38
CA SER A 65 95.97 111.84 7.93
C SER A 65 95.47 110.60 7.19
N ARG A 66 96.30 110.01 6.30
CA ARG A 66 95.95 108.80 5.53
C ARG A 66 95.83 107.55 6.40
N GLU A 67 96.53 107.50 7.53
CA GLU A 67 96.51 106.34 8.43
C GLU A 67 95.23 106.28 9.29
N ARG A 68 94.61 107.43 9.59
CA ARG A 68 93.30 107.51 10.28
C ARG A 68 92.12 107.11 9.39
N GLU A 69 92.04 107.63 8.16
CA GLU A 69 90.96 107.30 7.21
C GLU A 69 90.93 105.81 6.84
N LYS A 70 92.10 105.17 6.78
CA LYS A 70 92.21 103.73 6.50
C LYS A 70 91.65 102.86 7.64
N LYS A 71 91.78 103.31 8.89
CA LYS A 71 91.30 102.58 10.07
C LYS A 71 89.77 102.65 10.17
N GLU A 72 89.18 103.83 9.90
CA GLU A 72 87.72 104.00 9.83
C GLU A 72 87.06 103.16 8.72
N MET A 73 87.69 103.06 7.55
CA MET A 73 87.21 102.18 6.46
C MET A 73 87.33 100.69 6.80
N SER A 74 88.28 100.29 7.65
CA SER A 74 88.39 98.90 8.13
C SER A 74 87.25 98.57 9.09
N ASP A 75 87.00 99.43 10.08
CA ASP A 75 85.94 99.21 11.08
C ASP A 75 84.53 99.20 10.44
N LEU A 76 84.30 100.04 9.43
CA LEU A 76 83.07 100.03 8.64
C LEU A 76 82.91 98.74 7.82
N ASN A 77 83.99 98.24 7.22
CA ASN A 77 83.97 96.99 6.47
C ASN A 77 83.76 95.77 7.36
N ASP A 78 84.32 95.73 8.57
CA ASP A 78 84.10 94.64 9.52
C ASP A 78 82.65 94.61 10.03
N ARG A 79 82.05 95.79 10.26
CA ARG A 79 80.62 95.91 10.59
C ARG A 79 79.72 95.48 9.43
N LEU A 80 80.06 95.86 8.19
CA LEU A 80 79.35 95.40 7.00
C LEU A 80 79.49 93.89 6.81
N ALA A 81 80.67 93.31 7.05
CA ALA A 81 80.90 91.87 6.97
C ALA A 81 80.05 91.11 8.01
N SER A 82 80.02 91.58 9.26
CA SER A 82 79.15 91.01 10.30
C SER A 82 77.67 91.12 9.94
N TYR A 83 77.24 92.24 9.34
CA TYR A 83 75.88 92.40 8.85
C TYR A 83 75.55 91.44 7.70
N ILE A 84 76.44 91.30 6.72
CA ILE A 84 76.28 90.37 5.59
C ILE A 84 76.22 88.93 6.09
N GLU A 85 77.05 88.56 7.07
CA GLU A 85 77.08 87.22 7.63
C GLU A 85 75.81 86.91 8.43
N LYS A 86 75.31 87.89 9.20
CA LYS A 86 74.01 87.80 9.90
C LYS A 86 72.84 87.71 8.91
N VAL A 87 72.86 88.50 7.84
CA VAL A 87 71.85 88.41 6.77
C VAL A 87 71.91 87.05 6.08
N ARG A 88 73.11 86.54 5.74
CA ARG A 88 73.27 85.19 5.17
C ARG A 88 72.78 84.09 6.10
N PHE A 89 73.07 84.19 7.40
CA PHE A 89 72.58 83.24 8.40
C PHE A 89 71.06 83.29 8.52
N LEU A 90 70.48 84.49 8.59
CA LEU A 90 69.03 84.69 8.62
C LEU A 90 68.37 84.22 7.33
N GLU A 91 68.97 84.45 6.17
CA GLU A 91 68.48 83.92 4.89
C GLU A 91 68.52 82.39 4.85
N ALA A 92 69.60 81.76 5.33
CA ALA A 92 69.71 80.31 5.41
C ALA A 92 68.68 79.72 6.39
N GLN A 93 68.49 80.37 7.54
CA GLN A 93 67.49 79.96 8.53
C GLN A 93 66.07 80.15 8.00
N ASN A 94 65.79 81.26 7.30
CA ASN A 94 64.51 81.51 6.63
C ASN A 94 64.26 80.49 5.52
N ARG A 95 65.27 80.11 4.73
CA ARG A 95 65.13 79.03 3.73
C ARG A 95 64.81 77.70 4.39
N LYS A 96 65.45 77.36 5.51
CA LYS A 96 65.16 76.13 6.26
C LYS A 96 63.76 76.15 6.86
N LEU A 97 63.38 77.24 7.52
CA LEU A 97 62.05 77.43 8.09
C LEU A 97 60.97 77.40 7.01
N ALA A 98 61.22 77.97 5.84
CA ALA A 98 60.32 77.89 4.69
C ALA A 98 60.18 76.44 4.21
N ALA A 99 61.27 75.69 4.08
CA ALA A 99 61.21 74.27 3.70
C ALA A 99 60.50 73.39 4.73
N ASP A 100 60.73 73.61 6.03
CA ASP A 100 60.05 72.89 7.11
C ASP A 100 58.55 73.26 7.17
N LEU A 101 58.21 74.53 6.95
CA LEU A 101 56.82 74.98 6.81
C LEU A 101 56.15 74.39 5.58
N ASP A 102 56.82 74.30 4.44
CA ASP A 102 56.29 73.66 3.23
C ASP A 102 56.09 72.15 3.43
N ALA A 103 57.02 71.48 4.11
CA ALA A 103 56.90 70.06 4.45
C ALA A 103 55.75 69.82 5.44
N LEU A 104 55.65 70.63 6.50
CA LEU A 104 54.54 70.57 7.45
C LEU A 104 53.21 70.91 6.77
N ARG A 105 53.11 71.98 5.98
CA ARG A 105 51.89 72.29 5.21
C ARG A 105 51.50 71.20 4.23
N SER A 106 52.48 70.53 3.62
CA SER A 106 52.21 69.42 2.70
C SER A 106 51.72 68.16 3.41
N LYS A 107 52.11 67.91 4.67
CA LYS A 107 51.68 66.76 5.47
C LYS A 107 50.47 67.04 6.35
N TRP A 108 50.35 68.26 6.86
CA TRP A 108 49.28 68.70 7.74
C TRP A 108 47.97 68.67 6.97
N GLY A 109 47.01 67.93 7.50
CA GLY A 109 45.79 67.59 6.78
C GLY A 109 45.88 66.27 6.02
N LYS A 110 46.99 65.92 5.35
CA LYS A 110 47.09 64.64 4.63
C LYS A 110 47.12 63.44 5.55
N ASP A 111 47.94 63.44 6.60
CA ASP A 111 48.04 62.30 7.52
C ASP A 111 46.74 62.14 8.32
N THR A 112 46.16 63.26 8.80
CA THR A 112 44.86 63.28 9.47
C THR A 112 43.73 62.81 8.55
N HIS A 113 43.76 63.21 7.27
CA HIS A 113 42.80 62.77 6.26
C HIS A 113 42.98 61.29 5.94
N ASN A 114 44.21 60.78 5.83
CA ASN A 114 44.48 59.36 5.58
C ASN A 114 43.99 58.48 6.74
N ILE A 115 44.30 58.86 7.99
CA ILE A 115 43.84 58.13 9.18
C ILE A 115 42.32 58.19 9.28
N ARG A 116 41.71 59.35 9.05
CA ARG A 116 40.25 59.48 8.99
C ARG A 116 39.66 58.60 7.90
N ASN A 117 40.19 58.63 6.68
CA ASN A 117 39.72 57.81 5.57
C ASN A 117 39.85 56.30 5.86
N MET A 118 40.92 55.88 6.54
CA MET A 118 41.09 54.49 6.97
C MET A 118 40.03 54.10 8.00
N TYR A 119 39.86 54.89 9.07
CA TYR A 119 38.84 54.60 10.08
C TYR A 119 37.41 54.72 9.55
N GLU A 120 37.14 55.66 8.64
CA GLU A 120 35.86 55.75 7.94
C GLU A 120 35.62 54.53 7.06
N GLY A 121 36.66 54.02 6.38
CA GLY A 121 36.60 52.76 5.65
C GLY A 121 36.27 51.57 6.55
N GLU A 122 37.00 51.40 7.66
CA GLU A 122 36.77 50.32 8.64
C GLU A 122 35.39 50.42 9.29
N LEU A 123 34.91 51.64 9.59
CA LEU A 123 33.56 51.85 10.14
C LEU A 123 32.48 51.49 9.12
N VAL A 124 32.67 51.85 7.84
CA VAL A 124 31.76 51.47 6.76
C VAL A 124 31.74 49.95 6.58
N ASP A 125 32.90 49.29 6.63
CA ASP A 125 32.98 47.85 6.46
C ASP A 125 32.42 47.10 7.69
N ALA A 126 32.63 47.60 8.91
CA ALA A 126 31.98 47.08 10.11
C ALA A 126 30.45 47.27 10.07
N GLN A 127 29.96 48.40 9.56
CA GLN A 127 28.52 48.63 9.35
C GLN A 127 27.95 47.64 8.34
N LYS A 128 28.62 47.44 7.20
CA LYS A 128 28.21 46.42 6.22
C LYS A 128 28.17 45.03 6.84
N LEU A 129 29.18 44.64 7.60
CA LEU A 129 29.22 43.33 8.26
C LEU A 129 28.07 43.17 9.27
N ILE A 130 27.76 44.20 10.05
CA ILE A 130 26.60 44.20 10.97
C ILE A 130 25.29 44.07 10.20
N ASP A 131 25.13 44.78 9.09
CA ASP A 131 23.93 44.73 8.26
C ASP A 131 23.76 43.36 7.59
N GLU A 132 24.84 42.77 7.08
CA GLU A 132 24.89 41.42 6.53
C GLU A 132 24.56 40.37 7.59
N THR A 133 25.16 40.47 8.77
CA THR A 133 24.89 39.57 9.91
C THR A 133 23.44 39.69 10.38
N ASN A 134 22.90 40.92 10.45
CA ASN A 134 21.49 41.15 10.80
C ASN A 134 20.53 40.59 9.75
N LYS A 135 20.90 40.66 8.45
CA LYS A 135 20.13 40.07 7.37
C LYS A 135 20.12 38.54 7.48
N GLN A 136 21.29 37.91 7.64
CA GLN A 136 21.39 36.47 7.86
C GLN A 136 20.61 36.02 9.10
N ARG A 137 20.69 36.73 10.22
CA ARG A 137 19.92 36.42 11.43
C ARG A 137 18.42 36.45 11.16
N LYS A 138 17.91 37.49 10.48
CA LYS A 138 16.48 37.58 10.11
C LYS A 138 16.06 36.45 9.17
N ASP A 139 16.90 36.10 8.21
CA ASP A 139 16.63 35.00 7.28
C ASP A 139 16.54 33.66 8.03
N MET A 140 17.47 33.40 8.96
CA MET A 140 17.47 32.20 9.82
C MET A 140 16.29 32.17 10.80
N GLU A 141 15.94 33.30 11.44
CA GLU A 141 14.74 33.42 12.29
C GLU A 141 13.46 33.13 11.47
N GLY A 142 13.40 33.61 10.23
CA GLY A 142 12.31 33.31 9.30
C GLY A 142 12.21 31.83 8.94
N GLN A 143 13.34 31.16 8.68
CA GLN A 143 13.38 29.72 8.43
C GLN A 143 12.98 28.91 9.66
N LEU A 144 13.48 29.28 10.85
CA LEU A 144 13.10 28.64 12.11
C LEU A 144 11.60 28.73 12.34
N LYS A 145 10.98 29.89 12.09
CA LYS A 145 9.53 30.05 12.20
C LYS A 145 8.76 29.18 11.21
N LYS A 146 9.18 29.13 9.94
CA LYS A 146 8.58 28.23 8.94
C LYS A 146 8.66 26.76 9.37
N MET A 147 9.82 26.32 9.85
CA MET A 147 10.02 24.96 10.34
C MET A 147 9.19 24.66 11.60
N GLN A 148 9.00 25.63 12.49
CA GLN A 148 8.11 25.49 13.65
C GLN A 148 6.64 25.36 13.23
N ASP A 149 6.19 26.17 12.28
CA ASP A 149 4.83 26.10 11.72
C ASP A 149 4.59 24.76 11.02
N GLU A 150 5.56 24.28 10.23
CA GLU A 150 5.52 22.96 9.60
C GLU A 150 5.48 21.82 10.62
N LEU A 151 6.29 21.88 11.69
CA LEU A 151 6.25 20.90 12.76
C LEU A 151 4.91 20.90 13.50
N ALA A 152 4.30 22.07 13.73
CA ALA A 152 2.99 22.18 14.36
C ALA A 152 1.89 21.58 13.45
N GLU A 153 1.92 21.87 12.15
CA GLU A 153 1.01 21.30 11.17
C GLU A 153 1.15 19.76 11.09
N MET A 154 2.38 19.25 11.07
CA MET A 154 2.65 17.81 11.05
C MET A 154 2.21 17.12 12.34
N ARG A 155 2.41 17.76 13.50
CA ARG A 155 1.90 17.25 14.78
C ARG A 155 0.37 17.17 14.79
N ARG A 156 -0.32 18.21 14.31
CA ARG A 156 -1.78 18.21 14.19
C ARG A 156 -2.29 17.10 13.28
N LYS A 157 -1.67 16.94 12.10
CA LYS A 157 -2.00 15.87 11.16
C LYS A 157 -1.79 14.48 11.75
N LEU A 158 -0.72 14.29 12.53
CA LEU A 158 -0.47 13.04 13.23
C LEU A 158 -1.52 12.77 14.31
N GLU A 159 -1.92 13.77 15.09
CA GLU A 159 -2.96 13.65 16.10
C GLU A 159 -4.32 13.30 15.48
N ASP A 160 -4.74 14.02 14.44
CA ASP A 160 -5.97 13.74 13.70
C ASP A 160 -5.96 12.32 13.10
N ALA A 161 -4.82 11.90 12.54
CA ALA A 161 -4.66 10.55 12.01
C ALA A 161 -4.67 9.47 13.11
N THR A 162 -4.13 9.74 14.31
CA THR A 162 -4.23 8.81 15.45
C THR A 162 -5.66 8.69 15.95
N LYS A 163 -6.40 9.81 16.06
CA LYS A 163 -7.79 9.83 16.47
C LYS A 163 -8.70 9.13 15.46
N GLY A 164 -8.48 9.36 14.17
CA GLY A 164 -9.20 8.65 13.09
C GLY A 164 -8.97 7.14 13.16
N ARG A 165 -7.71 6.70 13.33
CA ARG A 165 -7.39 5.28 13.51
C ARG A 165 -8.08 4.65 14.72
N GLU A 166 -8.16 5.37 15.84
CA GLU A 166 -8.83 4.86 17.04
C GLU A 166 -10.35 4.73 16.84
N GLN A 167 -10.98 5.69 16.15
CA GLN A 167 -12.40 5.62 15.79
C GLN A 167 -12.69 4.47 14.83
N ASP A 168 -11.84 4.27 13.82
CA ASP A 168 -11.95 3.15 12.89
C ASP A 168 -11.78 1.82 13.62
N ARG A 169 -10.82 1.72 14.55
CA ARG A 169 -10.60 0.54 15.39
C ARG A 169 -11.85 0.21 16.22
N ALA A 170 -12.40 1.20 16.94
CA ALA A 170 -13.62 1.01 17.72
C ALA A 170 -14.82 0.59 16.85
N LYS A 171 -14.93 1.14 15.62
CA LYS A 171 -15.97 0.76 14.66
C LYS A 171 -15.78 -0.67 14.15
N ILE A 172 -14.54 -1.09 13.87
CA ILE A 172 -14.21 -2.46 13.49
C ILE A 172 -14.60 -3.42 14.61
N ASP A 173 -14.22 -3.12 15.86
CA ASP A 173 -14.54 -3.95 17.02
C ASP A 173 -16.07 -4.09 17.20
N ALA A 174 -16.82 -3.00 17.07
CA ALA A 174 -18.28 -3.03 17.09
C ALA A 174 -18.87 -3.89 15.96
N LEU A 175 -18.33 -3.77 14.73
CA LEU A 175 -18.78 -4.57 13.59
C LEU A 175 -18.47 -6.05 13.79
N LEU A 176 -17.33 -6.41 14.35
CA LEU A 176 -16.98 -7.79 14.68
C LEU A 176 -17.96 -8.41 15.68
N VAL A 177 -18.36 -7.65 16.71
CA VAL A 177 -19.40 -8.09 17.66
C VAL A 177 -20.74 -8.30 16.94
N THR A 178 -21.16 -7.37 16.07
CA THR A 178 -22.42 -7.53 15.33
C THR A 178 -22.40 -8.74 14.39
N LEU A 179 -21.26 -9.00 13.73
CA LEU A 179 -21.08 -10.12 12.83
C LEU A 179 -21.17 -11.45 13.60
N SER A 180 -20.50 -11.55 14.75
CA SER A 180 -20.56 -12.75 15.60
C SER A 180 -21.99 -13.04 16.10
N ASN A 181 -22.74 -12.00 16.49
CA ASN A 181 -24.15 -12.14 16.89
C ASN A 181 -25.02 -12.64 15.74
N LEU A 182 -24.86 -12.10 14.53
CA LEU A 182 -25.60 -12.53 13.34
C LEU A 182 -25.25 -13.96 12.94
N GLU A 183 -23.98 -14.37 13.03
CA GLU A 183 -23.56 -15.75 12.77
C GLU A 183 -24.19 -16.75 13.75
N ALA A 184 -24.27 -16.38 15.03
CA ALA A 184 -24.94 -17.18 16.05
C ALA A 184 -26.45 -17.28 15.79
N GLU A 185 -27.11 -16.18 15.43
CA GLU A 185 -28.53 -16.14 15.08
C GLU A 185 -28.84 -17.01 13.85
N ILE A 186 -28.06 -16.89 12.78
CA ILE A 186 -28.19 -17.73 11.57
C ILE A 186 -28.04 -19.21 11.92
N SER A 187 -27.08 -19.55 12.78
CA SER A 187 -26.85 -20.93 13.22
C SER A 187 -28.06 -21.49 13.99
N LEU A 188 -28.68 -20.68 14.86
CA LEU A 188 -29.89 -21.03 15.60
C LEU A 188 -31.09 -21.19 14.65
N LEU A 189 -31.30 -20.25 13.73
CA LEU A 189 -32.40 -20.29 12.77
C LEU A 189 -32.29 -21.51 11.84
N LYS A 190 -31.09 -21.85 11.36
CA LYS A 190 -30.87 -23.06 10.57
C LYS A 190 -31.26 -24.33 11.32
N ARG A 191 -30.89 -24.45 12.60
CA ARG A 191 -31.32 -25.58 13.45
C ARG A 191 -32.83 -25.61 13.63
N ARG A 192 -33.46 -24.45 13.84
CA ARG A 192 -34.92 -24.36 14.00
C ARG A 192 -35.67 -24.75 12.74
N ILE A 193 -35.19 -24.31 11.57
CA ILE A 193 -35.75 -24.70 10.27
C ILE A 193 -35.68 -26.21 10.08
N ALA A 194 -34.51 -26.83 10.32
CA ALA A 194 -34.36 -28.28 10.19
C ALA A 194 -35.32 -29.06 11.11
N GLN A 195 -35.50 -28.60 12.36
CA GLN A 195 -36.47 -29.20 13.29
C GLN A 195 -37.91 -29.08 12.78
N LEU A 196 -38.30 -27.91 12.28
CA LEU A 196 -39.64 -27.68 11.73
C LEU A 196 -39.88 -28.49 10.45
N GLU A 197 -38.87 -28.65 9.60
CA GLU A 197 -38.95 -29.50 8.40
C GLU A 197 -39.19 -30.97 8.78
N ASP A 198 -38.50 -31.48 9.80
CA ASP A 198 -38.69 -32.83 10.34
C ASP A 198 -40.08 -33.02 10.98
N GLU A 199 -40.59 -32.01 11.68
CA GLU A 199 -41.95 -32.00 12.24
C GLU A 199 -43.00 -32.01 11.14
N VAL A 200 -42.87 -31.14 10.14
CA VAL A 200 -43.78 -31.09 8.98
C VAL A 200 -43.77 -32.42 8.23
N LYS A 201 -42.59 -33.04 8.05
CA LYS A 201 -42.48 -34.35 7.42
C LYS A 201 -43.21 -35.43 8.21
N ARG A 202 -43.06 -35.46 9.54
CA ARG A 202 -43.76 -36.39 10.43
C ARG A 202 -45.28 -36.20 10.37
N ILE A 203 -45.76 -34.97 10.50
CA ILE A 203 -47.20 -34.64 10.45
C ILE A 203 -47.81 -35.00 9.09
N LYS A 204 -47.09 -34.80 7.98
CA LYS A 204 -47.55 -35.21 6.63
C LYS A 204 -47.70 -36.73 6.53
N GLN A 205 -46.74 -37.50 7.05
CA GLN A 205 -46.82 -38.96 7.05
C GLN A 205 -47.97 -39.47 7.91
N GLU A 206 -48.18 -38.86 9.08
CA GLU A 206 -49.29 -39.21 9.97
C GLU A 206 -50.65 -38.89 9.35
N ASN A 207 -50.82 -37.70 8.75
CA ASN A 207 -52.04 -37.35 8.01
C ASN A 207 -52.32 -38.34 6.87
N GLN A 208 -51.29 -38.75 6.13
CA GLN A 208 -51.45 -39.73 5.06
C GLN A 208 -51.94 -41.10 5.59
N ARG A 209 -51.39 -41.55 6.73
CA ARG A 209 -51.85 -42.78 7.39
C ARG A 209 -53.29 -42.67 7.85
N LEU A 210 -53.64 -41.60 8.57
CA LEU A 210 -55.00 -41.37 9.06
C LEU A 210 -56.03 -41.26 7.92
N LEU A 211 -55.66 -40.63 6.79
CA LEU A 211 -56.52 -40.60 5.60
C LEU A 211 -56.74 -42.00 5.01
N SER A 212 -55.71 -42.85 4.99
CA SER A 212 -55.85 -44.23 4.51
C SER A 212 -56.70 -45.09 5.44
N GLU A 213 -56.58 -44.91 6.75
CA GLU A 213 -57.40 -45.58 7.77
C GLU A 213 -58.85 -45.13 7.70
N LEU A 214 -59.08 -43.81 7.55
CA LEU A 214 -60.42 -43.26 7.36
C LEU A 214 -61.09 -43.81 6.10
N GLN A 215 -60.33 -43.95 5.00
CA GLN A 215 -60.86 -44.52 3.77
C GLN A 215 -61.26 -45.98 3.94
N ARG A 216 -60.45 -46.78 4.66
CA ARG A 216 -60.78 -48.18 4.99
C ARG A 216 -62.01 -48.27 5.88
N ALA A 217 -62.08 -47.46 6.93
CA ALA A 217 -63.24 -47.43 7.82
C ALA A 217 -64.55 -47.05 7.07
N ARG A 218 -64.46 -46.18 6.06
CA ARG A 218 -65.59 -45.87 5.18
C ARG A 218 -66.01 -47.07 4.33
N THR A 219 -65.06 -47.77 3.69
CA THR A 219 -65.40 -48.95 2.90
C THR A 219 -65.97 -50.08 3.75
N ASP A 220 -65.47 -50.25 4.98
CA ASP A 220 -65.97 -51.24 5.92
C ASP A 220 -67.39 -50.88 6.38
N LEU A 221 -67.67 -49.60 6.64
CA LEU A 221 -69.01 -49.12 6.99
C LEU A 221 -70.00 -49.32 5.83
N ASP A 222 -69.59 -49.03 4.60
CA ASP A 222 -70.42 -49.24 3.40
C ASP A 222 -70.73 -50.73 3.23
N GLN A 223 -69.73 -51.60 3.41
CA GLN A 223 -69.91 -53.05 3.32
C GLN A 223 -70.84 -53.59 4.42
N GLU A 224 -70.66 -53.17 5.67
CA GLU A 224 -71.55 -53.55 6.77
C GLU A 224 -72.97 -53.01 6.58
N THR A 225 -73.11 -51.83 5.95
CA THR A 225 -74.42 -51.27 5.61
C THR A 225 -75.11 -52.11 4.54
N LEU A 226 -74.39 -52.55 3.50
CA LEU A 226 -74.92 -53.47 2.49
C LEU A 226 -75.31 -54.82 3.10
N ASN A 227 -74.41 -55.43 3.89
CA ASN A 227 -74.69 -56.69 4.58
C ASN A 227 -75.95 -56.58 5.46
N ARG A 228 -76.10 -55.48 6.21
CA ARG A 228 -77.29 -55.22 7.02
C ARG A 228 -78.56 -55.16 6.17
N ILE A 229 -78.53 -54.47 5.03
CA ILE A 229 -79.67 -54.37 4.13
C ILE A 229 -80.04 -55.76 3.58
N ASP A 230 -79.05 -56.55 3.16
CA ASP A 230 -79.27 -57.91 2.65
C ASP A 230 -79.89 -58.82 3.71
N TYR A 231 -79.37 -58.79 4.95
CA TYR A 231 -79.94 -59.56 6.05
C TYR A 231 -81.35 -59.07 6.43
N GLN A 232 -81.61 -57.76 6.38
CA GLN A 232 -82.96 -57.22 6.61
C GLN A 232 -83.95 -57.70 5.55
N ASN A 233 -83.54 -57.72 4.28
CA ASN A 233 -84.36 -58.24 3.18
C ASN A 233 -84.63 -59.74 3.36
N GLN A 234 -83.60 -60.54 3.70
CA GLN A 234 -83.76 -61.97 3.96
C GLN A 234 -84.72 -62.24 5.13
N VAL A 235 -84.60 -61.48 6.22
CA VAL A 235 -85.51 -61.57 7.37
C VAL A 235 -86.94 -61.22 6.95
N GLN A 236 -87.15 -60.19 6.13
CA GLN A 236 -88.47 -59.85 5.62
C GLN A 236 -89.06 -60.97 4.75
N THR A 237 -88.28 -61.53 3.82
CA THR A 237 -88.72 -62.67 2.99
C THR A 237 -89.13 -63.87 3.85
N LEU A 238 -88.33 -64.22 4.86
CA LEU A 238 -88.65 -65.30 5.79
C LEU A 238 -89.90 -65.03 6.62
N LEU A 239 -90.14 -63.79 7.05
CA LEU A 239 -91.37 -63.41 7.75
C LEU A 239 -92.60 -63.55 6.84
N GLU A 240 -92.49 -63.12 5.58
CA GLU A 240 -93.55 -63.29 4.58
C GLU A 240 -93.82 -64.77 4.28
N GLU A 241 -92.78 -65.60 4.20
CA GLU A 241 -92.89 -67.07 4.05
C GLU A 241 -93.57 -67.72 5.27
N ILE A 242 -93.20 -67.33 6.49
CA ILE A 242 -93.83 -67.84 7.73
C ILE A 242 -95.31 -67.47 7.77
N ASP A 243 -95.66 -66.23 7.45
CA ASP A 243 -97.06 -65.78 7.42
C ASP A 243 -97.86 -66.51 6.32
N PHE A 244 -97.24 -66.78 5.18
CA PHE A 244 -97.85 -67.60 4.13
C PHE A 244 -98.10 -69.03 4.61
N LEU A 245 -97.09 -69.70 5.16
CA LEU A 245 -97.21 -71.07 5.66
C LEU A 245 -98.25 -71.19 6.77
N ARG A 246 -98.31 -70.22 7.69
CA ARG A 246 -99.36 -70.17 8.72
C ARG A 246 -100.76 -70.13 8.12
N ARG A 247 -100.98 -69.32 7.08
CA ARG A 247 -102.29 -69.24 6.40
C ARG A 247 -102.64 -70.53 5.67
N VAL A 248 -101.65 -71.17 5.03
CA VAL A 248 -101.83 -72.46 4.36
C VAL A 248 -102.24 -73.52 5.38
N HIS A 249 -101.50 -73.66 6.48
CA HIS A 249 -101.82 -74.63 7.52
C HIS A 249 -103.14 -74.33 8.24
N ASP A 250 -103.49 -73.06 8.47
CA ASP A 250 -104.79 -72.71 9.03
C ASP A 250 -105.95 -73.13 8.12
N ASN A 251 -105.78 -73.06 6.80
CA ASN A 251 -106.78 -73.55 5.84
C ASN A 251 -106.81 -75.07 5.80
N GLU A 252 -105.65 -75.73 5.76
CA GLU A 252 -105.53 -77.19 5.78
C GLU A 252 -106.14 -77.79 7.05
N ILE A 253 -105.92 -77.17 8.21
CA ILE A 253 -106.55 -77.56 9.48
C ILE A 253 -108.08 -77.38 9.40
N LYS A 254 -108.59 -76.29 8.81
CA LYS A 254 -110.04 -76.13 8.62
C LYS A 254 -110.62 -77.21 7.71
N GLU A 255 -109.95 -77.53 6.61
CA GLU A 255 -110.35 -78.62 5.70
C GLU A 255 -110.34 -79.97 6.42
N LEU A 256 -109.28 -80.31 7.14
CA LEU A 256 -109.18 -81.54 7.92
C LEU A 256 -110.21 -81.59 9.05
N GLN A 257 -110.52 -80.48 9.71
CA GLN A 257 -111.59 -80.41 10.71
C GLN A 257 -112.97 -80.64 10.08
N THR A 258 -113.22 -80.14 8.86
CA THR A 258 -114.47 -80.46 8.15
C THR A 258 -114.56 -81.94 7.77
N LEU A 259 -113.44 -82.54 7.36
CA LEU A 259 -113.36 -83.97 7.05
C LEU A 259 -113.56 -84.82 8.32
N ALA A 260 -112.90 -84.48 9.43
CA ALA A 260 -113.01 -85.22 10.70
C ALA A 260 -114.40 -85.15 11.35
N SER A 261 -115.22 -84.14 11.02
CA SER A 261 -116.62 -84.08 11.45
C SER A 261 -117.49 -85.18 10.84
N ARG A 262 -117.01 -85.84 9.77
CA ARG A 262 -117.58 -87.04 9.19
C ARG A 262 -116.66 -88.21 9.53
N ASP A 263 -117.25 -89.18 10.21
CA ASP A 263 -116.89 -90.60 10.18
C ASP A 263 -116.36 -91.18 11.50
N THR A 264 -117.21 -92.03 12.08
CA THR A 264 -116.93 -92.88 13.24
C THR A 264 -117.23 -94.32 12.82
N THR A 265 -116.29 -94.97 12.16
CA THR A 265 -116.41 -96.38 11.76
C THR A 265 -115.12 -97.15 12.08
N PRO A 266 -115.23 -98.44 12.44
CA PRO A 266 -114.11 -99.24 12.92
C PRO A 266 -113.01 -99.52 11.88
N GLU A 267 -113.25 -99.33 10.58
CA GLU A 267 -112.17 -99.31 9.57
C GLU A 267 -111.14 -98.19 9.84
N ASN A 268 -111.55 -97.08 10.49
CA ASN A 268 -110.64 -96.00 10.87
C ASN A 268 -109.56 -96.46 11.85
N ARG A 269 -109.82 -97.48 12.68
CA ARG A 269 -108.84 -97.92 13.68
C ARG A 269 -107.64 -98.62 13.03
N GLU A 270 -107.88 -99.30 11.91
CA GLU A 270 -106.83 -99.96 11.14
C GLU A 270 -106.13 -98.98 10.21
N PHE A 271 -106.88 -98.04 9.61
CA PHE A 271 -106.34 -96.89 8.89
C PHE A 271 -105.42 -96.05 9.79
N PHE A 272 -105.88 -95.58 10.96
CA PHE A 272 -105.06 -94.82 11.90
C PHE A 272 -103.89 -95.61 12.46
N LYS A 273 -103.97 -96.94 12.58
CA LYS A 273 -102.82 -97.75 13.00
C LYS A 273 -101.76 -97.79 11.91
N ASN A 274 -102.15 -97.94 10.65
CA ASN A 274 -101.23 -97.92 9.51
C ASN A 274 -100.65 -96.53 9.29
N GLU A 275 -101.47 -95.49 9.34
CA GLU A 275 -101.04 -94.09 9.26
C GLU A 275 -100.13 -93.72 10.42
N LEU A 276 -100.44 -94.12 11.66
CA LEU A 276 -99.55 -93.90 12.80
C LEU A 276 -98.22 -94.66 12.60
N SER A 277 -98.26 -95.87 12.06
CA SER A 277 -97.04 -96.62 11.76
C SER A 277 -96.22 -95.98 10.64
N SER A 278 -96.89 -95.40 9.63
CA SER A 278 -96.27 -94.62 8.57
C SER A 278 -95.66 -93.33 9.14
N ALA A 279 -96.43 -92.53 9.87
CA ALA A 279 -95.97 -91.31 10.51
C ALA A 279 -94.80 -91.56 11.48
N ILE A 280 -94.81 -92.67 12.24
CA ILE A 280 -93.65 -93.03 13.08
C ILE A 280 -92.43 -93.40 12.23
N ARG A 281 -92.61 -94.07 11.09
CA ARG A 281 -91.52 -94.34 10.15
C ARG A 281 -91.00 -93.03 9.56
N ASP A 282 -91.88 -92.13 9.15
CA ASP A 282 -91.54 -90.83 8.57
C ASP A 282 -90.82 -89.95 9.59
N ILE A 283 -91.30 -89.86 10.83
CA ILE A 283 -90.62 -89.12 11.92
C ILE A 283 -89.22 -89.69 12.18
N ARG A 284 -89.06 -91.02 12.16
CA ARG A 284 -87.74 -91.64 12.32
C ARG A 284 -86.83 -91.31 11.15
N GLU A 285 -87.36 -91.37 9.94
CA GLU A 285 -86.62 -91.04 8.73
C GLU A 285 -86.21 -89.55 8.71
N GLU A 286 -87.09 -88.63 9.11
CA GLU A 286 -86.77 -87.22 9.29
C GLU A 286 -85.71 -87.00 10.37
N TYR A 287 -85.81 -87.67 11.52
CA TYR A 287 -84.79 -87.59 12.56
C TYR A 287 -83.43 -88.11 12.06
N ASP A 288 -83.41 -89.20 11.31
CA ASP A 288 -82.19 -89.74 10.72
C ASP A 288 -81.61 -88.79 9.66
N GLN A 289 -82.45 -88.15 8.84
CA GLN A 289 -82.03 -87.12 7.89
C GLN A 289 -81.43 -85.90 8.58
N VAL A 290 -82.10 -85.35 9.60
CA VAL A 290 -81.61 -84.20 10.39
C VAL A 290 -80.30 -84.54 11.09
N ASN A 291 -80.19 -85.72 11.70
CA ASN A 291 -78.94 -86.16 12.33
C ASN A 291 -77.80 -86.31 11.32
N ASN A 292 -78.08 -86.82 10.12
CA ASN A 292 -77.09 -86.91 9.05
C ASN A 292 -76.66 -85.53 8.55
N VAL A 293 -77.58 -84.58 8.40
CA VAL A 293 -77.27 -83.18 8.04
C VAL A 293 -76.41 -82.53 9.13
N HIS A 294 -76.83 -82.58 10.41
CA HIS A 294 -76.05 -82.04 11.52
C HIS A 294 -74.64 -82.63 11.61
N ARG A 295 -74.51 -83.94 11.40
CA ARG A 295 -73.22 -84.60 11.36
C ARG A 295 -72.36 -84.09 10.20
N ASN A 296 -72.92 -83.99 9.00
CA ASN A 296 -72.21 -83.49 7.82
C ASN A 296 -71.80 -82.02 7.97
N ASP A 297 -72.67 -81.19 8.57
CA ASP A 297 -72.40 -79.79 8.84
C ASP A 297 -71.29 -79.63 9.88
N MET A 298 -71.32 -80.41 10.97
CA MET A 298 -70.22 -80.43 11.94
C MET A 298 -68.91 -80.90 11.30
N GLU A 299 -68.92 -82.02 10.56
CA GLU A 299 -67.72 -82.51 9.87
C GLU A 299 -67.16 -81.46 8.89
N SER A 300 -68.03 -80.81 8.11
CA SER A 300 -67.64 -79.77 7.16
C SER A 300 -67.10 -78.53 7.87
N TRP A 301 -67.74 -78.09 8.95
CA TRP A 301 -67.28 -76.97 9.77
C TRP A 301 -65.91 -77.25 10.39
N TYR A 302 -65.71 -78.43 10.99
CA TYR A 302 -64.40 -78.80 11.54
C TYR A 302 -63.33 -78.92 10.46
N ARG A 303 -63.64 -79.45 9.27
CA ARG A 303 -62.70 -79.48 8.13
C ARG A 303 -62.31 -78.07 7.69
N LEU A 304 -63.28 -77.17 7.54
CA LEU A 304 -63.01 -75.76 7.20
C LEU A 304 -62.18 -75.07 8.28
N LYS A 305 -62.50 -75.30 9.57
CA LYS A 305 -61.75 -74.68 10.67
C LYS A 305 -60.30 -75.17 10.73
N VAL A 306 -60.07 -76.46 10.53
CA VAL A 306 -58.72 -77.02 10.45
C VAL A 306 -57.96 -76.44 9.25
N GLN A 307 -58.60 -76.33 8.09
CA GLN A 307 -58.00 -75.73 6.90
C GLN A 307 -57.68 -74.24 7.10
N GLU A 308 -58.55 -73.48 7.76
CA GLU A 308 -58.34 -72.07 8.10
C GLU A 308 -57.12 -71.92 9.04
N ILE A 309 -57.03 -72.74 10.09
CA ILE A 309 -55.88 -72.73 11.01
C ILE A 309 -54.58 -73.08 10.27
N GLN A 310 -54.60 -74.09 9.40
CA GLN A 310 -53.43 -74.48 8.61
C GLN A 310 -52.99 -73.37 7.65
N THR A 311 -53.93 -72.73 6.96
CA THR A 311 -53.62 -71.63 6.03
C THR A 311 -53.13 -70.38 6.77
N GLN A 312 -53.72 -70.05 7.92
CA GLN A 312 -53.27 -68.94 8.76
C GLN A 312 -51.88 -69.19 9.35
N SER A 313 -51.61 -70.41 9.83
CA SER A 313 -50.29 -70.83 10.31
C SER A 313 -49.24 -70.77 9.20
N ALA A 314 -49.57 -71.23 7.99
CA ALA A 314 -48.68 -71.13 6.83
C ALA A 314 -48.36 -69.67 6.45
N ARG A 315 -49.35 -68.78 6.47
CA ARG A 315 -49.15 -67.33 6.24
C ARG A 315 -48.25 -66.70 7.30
N GLN A 316 -48.52 -66.96 8.58
CA GLN A 316 -47.69 -66.45 9.67
C GLN A 316 -46.24 -66.94 9.57
N ASN A 317 -46.02 -68.21 9.21
CA ASN A 317 -44.67 -68.74 9.02
C ASN A 317 -43.94 -68.05 7.86
N MET A 318 -44.63 -67.74 6.76
CA MET A 318 -44.05 -66.98 5.65
C MET A 318 -43.71 -65.54 6.06
N GLU A 319 -44.63 -64.83 6.70
CA GLU A 319 -44.40 -63.46 7.19
C GLU A 319 -43.25 -63.39 8.21
N GLN A 320 -43.19 -64.35 9.15
CA GLN A 320 -42.07 -64.45 10.08
C GLN A 320 -40.74 -64.76 9.37
N GLY A 321 -40.77 -65.55 8.28
CA GLY A 321 -39.62 -65.81 7.43
C GLY A 321 -39.08 -64.52 6.80
N TYR A 322 -39.95 -63.75 6.14
CA TYR A 322 -39.61 -62.45 5.54
C TYR A 322 -39.08 -61.46 6.58
N ALA A 323 -39.73 -61.34 7.74
CA ALA A 323 -39.27 -60.46 8.81
C ALA A 323 -37.88 -60.86 9.35
N LYS A 324 -37.60 -62.15 9.49
CA LYS A 324 -36.28 -62.66 9.91
C LYS A 324 -35.19 -62.37 8.86
N GLU A 325 -35.49 -62.56 7.58
CA GLU A 325 -34.57 -62.25 6.49
C GLU A 325 -34.26 -60.75 6.41
N GLU A 326 -35.28 -59.90 6.57
CA GLU A 326 -35.11 -58.45 6.56
C GLU A 326 -34.27 -57.97 7.76
N VAL A 327 -34.50 -58.52 8.97
CA VAL A 327 -33.65 -58.24 10.13
C VAL A 327 -32.20 -58.69 9.89
N LYS A 328 -31.99 -59.84 9.23
CA LYS A 328 -30.64 -60.32 8.88
C LYS A 328 -29.97 -59.37 7.89
N ARG A 329 -30.68 -58.93 6.84
CA ARG A 329 -30.20 -57.97 5.84
C ARG A 329 -29.80 -56.64 6.48
N LEU A 330 -30.66 -56.07 7.33
CA LEU A 330 -30.40 -54.82 8.05
C LEU A 330 -29.21 -54.94 9.00
N ARG A 331 -29.04 -56.08 9.69
CA ARG A 331 -27.87 -56.34 10.55
C ARG A 331 -26.57 -56.35 9.75
N THR A 332 -26.54 -56.98 8.58
CA THR A 332 -25.36 -56.96 7.70
C THR A 332 -25.04 -55.54 7.23
N GLN A 333 -26.03 -54.79 6.75
CA GLN A 333 -25.82 -53.40 6.33
C GLN A 333 -25.30 -52.51 7.46
N LEU A 334 -25.81 -52.71 8.68
CA LEU A 334 -25.35 -51.96 9.85
C LEU A 334 -23.91 -52.32 10.24
N SER A 335 -23.51 -53.59 10.07
CA SER A 335 -22.12 -54.02 10.23
C SER A 335 -21.19 -53.38 9.18
N ASP A 336 -21.60 -53.38 7.92
CA ASP A 336 -20.82 -52.78 6.81
C ASP A 336 -20.66 -51.27 6.99
N LEU A 337 -21.72 -50.57 7.40
CA LEU A 337 -21.69 -49.14 7.67
C LEU A 337 -20.81 -48.80 8.86
N ARG A 338 -20.82 -49.61 9.93
CA ARG A 338 -19.91 -49.45 11.07
C ARG A 338 -18.44 -49.63 10.66
N GLY A 339 -18.15 -50.61 9.79
CA GLY A 339 -16.80 -50.80 9.25
C GLY A 339 -16.33 -49.57 8.45
N LYS A 340 -17.16 -49.07 7.53
CA LYS A 340 -16.86 -47.86 6.75
C LYS A 340 -16.66 -46.62 7.63
N LEU A 341 -17.44 -46.49 8.70
CA LEU A 341 -17.28 -45.39 9.66
C LEU A 341 -15.91 -45.47 10.34
N ALA A 342 -15.51 -46.64 10.83
CA ALA A 342 -14.20 -46.84 11.46
C ALA A 342 -13.04 -46.57 10.49
N ASP A 343 -13.16 -46.99 9.22
CA ASP A 343 -12.16 -46.71 8.18
C ASP A 343 -12.03 -45.20 7.89
N LEU A 344 -13.17 -44.49 7.82
CA LEU A 344 -13.20 -43.04 7.62
C LEU A 344 -12.63 -42.28 8.83
N GLU A 345 -12.94 -42.70 10.06
CA GLU A 345 -12.38 -42.14 11.29
C GLU A 345 -10.86 -42.30 11.34
N SER A 346 -10.36 -43.50 11.01
CA SER A 346 -8.92 -43.78 10.91
C SER A 346 -8.23 -42.89 9.87
N ARG A 347 -8.83 -42.77 8.68
CA ARG A 347 -8.31 -41.88 7.63
C ARG A 347 -8.33 -40.42 8.05
N ASN A 348 -9.36 -39.97 8.74
CA ASN A 348 -9.46 -38.59 9.19
C ASN A 348 -8.37 -38.29 10.24
N SER A 349 -8.15 -39.19 11.19
CA SER A 349 -7.05 -39.07 12.16
C SER A 349 -5.67 -39.03 11.50
N LEU A 350 -5.46 -39.82 10.42
CA LEU A 350 -4.21 -39.77 9.65
C LEU A 350 -4.03 -38.43 8.93
N LEU A 351 -5.08 -37.90 8.30
CA LEU A 351 -5.04 -36.62 7.60
C LEU A 351 -4.83 -35.45 8.56
N GLU A 352 -5.45 -35.48 9.74
CA GLU A 352 -5.23 -34.49 10.80
C GLU A 352 -3.77 -34.47 11.25
N LYS A 353 -3.14 -35.63 11.43
CA LYS A 353 -1.70 -35.73 11.72
C LYS A 353 -0.84 -35.17 10.60
N GLN A 354 -1.15 -35.49 9.35
CA GLN A 354 -0.41 -34.97 8.20
C GLN A 354 -0.51 -33.44 8.08
N ILE A 355 -1.70 -32.88 8.34
CA ILE A 355 -1.89 -31.42 8.38
C ILE A 355 -1.03 -30.80 9.49
N GLN A 356 -1.01 -31.43 10.66
CA GLN A 356 -0.20 -30.95 11.78
C GLN A 356 1.31 -31.00 11.47
N GLU A 357 1.80 -32.09 10.86
CA GLU A 357 3.19 -32.24 10.41
C GLU A 357 3.56 -31.20 9.35
N LEU A 358 2.70 -30.98 8.34
CA LEU A 358 2.92 -29.97 7.31
C LEU A 358 2.91 -28.54 7.87
N ASN A 359 2.07 -28.25 8.87
CA ASN A 359 2.07 -26.96 9.53
C ASN A 359 3.38 -26.73 10.32
N TYR A 360 3.85 -27.74 11.06
CA TYR A 360 5.15 -27.65 11.74
C TYR A 360 6.30 -27.44 10.74
N GLN A 361 6.28 -28.14 9.60
CA GLN A 361 7.29 -27.97 8.56
C GLN A 361 7.24 -26.58 7.92
N LEU A 362 6.04 -26.06 7.64
CA LEU A 362 5.86 -24.71 7.12
C LEU A 362 6.38 -23.64 8.09
N GLU A 363 6.11 -23.80 9.40
CA GLU A 363 6.62 -22.89 10.43
C GLU A 363 8.15 -22.93 10.54
N ASP A 364 8.74 -24.12 10.44
CA ASP A 364 10.21 -24.29 10.44
C ASP A 364 10.85 -23.66 9.20
N ASP A 365 10.28 -23.89 8.02
CA ASP A 365 10.72 -23.29 6.75
C ASP A 365 10.60 -21.76 6.81
N GLN A 366 9.50 -21.20 7.33
CA GLN A 366 9.33 -19.76 7.50
C GLN A 366 10.42 -19.17 8.40
N ARG A 367 10.70 -19.79 9.55
CA ARG A 367 11.78 -19.35 10.44
C ARG A 367 13.14 -19.41 9.76
N SER A 368 13.41 -20.45 8.97
CA SER A 368 14.64 -20.60 8.19
C SER A 368 14.78 -19.50 7.14
N TYR A 369 13.71 -19.18 6.40
CA TYR A 369 13.71 -18.09 5.43
C TYR A 369 13.86 -16.71 6.08
N GLU A 370 13.20 -16.45 7.20
CA GLU A 370 13.37 -15.21 7.96
C GLU A 370 14.81 -15.03 8.46
N ALA A 371 15.42 -16.10 8.97
CA ALA A 371 16.82 -16.08 9.39
C ALA A 371 17.76 -15.77 8.19
N ALA A 372 17.55 -16.42 7.05
CA ALA A 372 18.33 -16.18 5.84
C ALA A 372 18.15 -14.74 5.31
N LEU A 373 16.94 -14.20 5.36
CA LEU A 373 16.64 -12.84 4.90
C LEU A 373 17.31 -11.80 5.80
N ASN A 374 17.27 -12.00 7.12
CA ASN A 374 17.98 -11.17 8.10
C ASN A 374 19.50 -11.20 7.91
N ASP A 375 20.09 -12.36 7.62
CA ASP A 375 21.52 -12.48 7.32
C ASP A 375 21.89 -11.72 6.03
N ARG A 376 21.06 -11.83 4.98
CA ARG A 376 21.26 -11.08 3.73
C ARG A 376 21.12 -9.57 3.93
N ASP A 377 20.13 -9.11 4.69
CA ASP A 377 19.97 -7.69 5.00
C ASP A 377 21.16 -7.16 5.81
N SER A 378 21.68 -7.95 6.74
CA SER A 378 22.91 -7.64 7.49
C SER A 378 24.12 -7.51 6.56
N GLN A 379 24.31 -8.44 5.62
CA GLN A 379 25.37 -8.36 4.60
C GLN A 379 25.23 -7.11 3.72
N ILE A 380 24.01 -6.79 3.28
CA ILE A 380 23.74 -5.60 2.47
C ILE A 380 24.07 -4.31 3.25
N ARG A 381 23.73 -4.23 4.54
CA ARG A 381 24.08 -3.08 5.38
C ARG A 381 25.60 -2.93 5.49
N LYS A 382 26.32 -4.01 5.79
CA LYS A 382 27.80 -4.01 5.85
C LYS A 382 28.42 -3.51 4.53
N MET A 383 27.98 -4.05 3.39
CA MET A 383 28.50 -3.62 2.08
C MET A 383 28.18 -2.15 1.79
N ARG A 384 27.02 -1.64 2.22
CA ARG A 384 26.68 -0.21 2.06
C ARG A 384 27.58 0.67 2.91
N GLU A 385 27.84 0.28 4.15
CA GLU A 385 28.77 0.98 5.06
C GLU A 385 30.20 0.98 4.49
N GLU A 386 30.68 -0.15 3.97
CA GLU A 386 31.99 -0.27 3.30
C GLU A 386 32.08 0.63 2.05
N CYS A 387 31.06 0.59 1.18
CA CYS A 387 31.00 1.48 0.01
C CYS A 387 31.00 2.96 0.41
N GLN A 388 30.28 3.32 1.47
CA GLN A 388 30.23 4.70 1.96
C GLN A 388 31.60 5.13 2.55
N ALA A 389 32.27 4.25 3.28
CA ALA A 389 33.62 4.49 3.80
C ALA A 389 34.62 4.73 2.65
N LEU A 390 34.62 3.85 1.64
CA LEU A 390 35.45 3.99 0.43
C LEU A 390 35.19 5.31 -0.32
N MET A 391 33.94 5.74 -0.42
CA MET A 391 33.60 7.03 -1.03
C MET A 391 34.18 8.22 -0.26
N VAL A 392 34.12 8.18 1.08
CA VAL A 392 34.72 9.21 1.93
C VAL A 392 36.23 9.25 1.77
N GLU A 393 36.89 8.08 1.77
CA GLU A 393 38.35 7.98 1.54
C GLU A 393 38.76 8.53 0.17
N LEU A 394 38.00 8.19 -0.88
CA LEU A 394 38.24 8.72 -2.24
C LEU A 394 38.06 10.23 -2.31
N GLN A 395 37.08 10.80 -1.61
CA GLN A 395 36.90 12.25 -1.55
C GLN A 395 38.08 12.92 -0.83
N MET A 396 38.51 12.38 0.32
CA MET A 396 39.69 12.90 1.04
C MET A 396 40.97 12.85 0.19
N LEU A 397 41.16 11.76 -0.57
CA LEU A 397 42.27 11.62 -1.52
C LEU A 397 42.18 12.64 -2.67
N LEU A 398 40.98 12.88 -3.19
CA LEU A 398 40.75 13.86 -4.24
C LEU A 398 41.04 15.28 -3.76
N ASP A 399 40.59 15.66 -2.57
CA ASP A 399 40.84 16.96 -1.96
C ASP A 399 42.35 17.18 -1.74
N THR A 400 43.04 16.14 -1.25
CA THR A 400 44.50 16.15 -1.11
C THR A 400 45.18 16.33 -2.46
N LYS A 401 44.72 15.62 -3.49
CA LYS A 401 45.28 15.73 -4.85
C LYS A 401 45.05 17.11 -5.45
N GLN A 402 43.88 17.72 -5.26
CA GLN A 402 43.59 19.08 -5.71
C GLN A 402 44.51 20.09 -5.02
N THR A 403 44.76 19.91 -3.73
CA THR A 403 45.69 20.74 -2.96
C THR A 403 47.10 20.64 -3.53
N LEU A 404 47.59 19.41 -3.76
CA LEU A 404 48.90 19.16 -4.37
C LEU A 404 49.01 19.72 -5.80
N ASP A 405 47.96 19.57 -6.62
CA ASP A 405 47.94 20.14 -7.97
C ASP A 405 48.02 21.68 -7.94
N ALA A 406 47.34 22.32 -7.00
CA ALA A 406 47.40 23.77 -6.82
C ALA A 406 48.81 24.21 -6.41
N GLU A 407 49.44 23.48 -5.49
CA GLU A 407 50.85 23.71 -5.09
C GLU A 407 51.79 23.54 -6.30
N ILE A 408 51.65 22.46 -7.07
CA ILE A 408 52.44 22.20 -8.28
C ILE A 408 52.23 23.31 -9.32
N ALA A 409 51.00 23.80 -9.49
CA ALA A 409 50.72 24.91 -10.41
C ALA A 409 51.42 26.20 -9.98
N ILE A 410 51.46 26.49 -8.67
CA ILE A 410 52.21 27.62 -8.13
C ILE A 410 53.72 27.44 -8.38
N TYR A 411 54.26 26.24 -8.11
CA TYR A 411 55.67 25.94 -8.37
C TYR A 411 56.03 26.07 -9.86
N ARG A 412 55.18 25.57 -10.77
CA ARG A 412 55.36 25.75 -12.22
C ARG A 412 55.39 27.22 -12.60
N LYS A 413 54.45 28.03 -12.10
CA LYS A 413 54.36 29.46 -12.40
C LYS A 413 55.58 30.24 -11.87
N MET A 414 56.14 29.83 -10.74
CA MET A 414 57.34 30.43 -10.17
C MET A 414 58.59 30.11 -11.02
N LEU A 415 58.69 28.87 -11.51
CA LEU A 415 59.80 28.42 -12.37
C LEU A 415 59.70 28.99 -13.79
N GLU A 416 58.51 29.02 -14.39
CA GLU A 416 58.26 29.62 -15.72
C GLU A 416 58.41 31.16 -15.69
N GLY A 417 58.07 31.79 -14.56
CA GLY A 417 58.31 33.22 -14.34
C GLY A 417 59.78 33.57 -14.08
N GLU A 418 60.58 32.61 -13.61
CA GLU A 418 62.03 32.83 -13.43
C GLU A 418 62.80 32.86 -14.76
N GLU A 419 62.30 32.20 -15.81
CA GLU A 419 62.83 32.40 -17.16
C GLU A 419 62.50 33.81 -17.72
N ASN A 420 61.44 34.47 -17.23
CA ASN A 420 61.07 35.84 -17.60
C ASN A 420 61.25 36.83 -16.44
N ARG A 421 62.53 37.05 -16.14
CA ARG A 421 63.15 37.87 -15.09
C ARG A 421 62.67 39.34 -15.03
N ALA A 422 61.49 39.62 -14.48
CA ALA A 422 61.16 40.96 -13.93
C ALA A 422 59.96 41.07 -12.96
N GLY A 423 59.19 40.01 -12.66
CA GLY A 423 57.92 40.14 -11.91
C GLY A 423 57.83 39.49 -10.52
N LEU A 424 58.86 38.75 -10.07
CA LEU A 424 58.76 37.78 -8.97
C LEU A 424 58.31 38.39 -7.62
N LYS A 425 58.59 39.66 -7.35
CA LYS A 425 58.26 40.29 -6.06
C LYS A 425 56.78 40.65 -5.91
N GLN A 426 56.06 40.87 -7.02
CA GLN A 426 54.68 41.35 -6.97
C GLN A 426 53.65 40.19 -6.94
N LEU A 427 54.07 38.98 -7.34
CA LEU A 427 53.21 37.79 -7.28
C LEU A 427 53.18 37.15 -5.89
N VAL A 428 54.31 37.18 -5.16
CA VAL A 428 54.40 36.61 -3.79
C VAL A 428 53.39 37.26 -2.84
N GLU A 429 53.06 38.54 -3.04
CA GLU A 429 52.06 39.24 -2.23
C GLU A 429 50.60 38.88 -2.61
N GLN A 430 50.35 38.40 -3.84
CA GLN A 430 49.06 37.85 -4.22
C GLN A 430 48.85 36.42 -3.70
N VAL A 431 49.91 35.61 -3.61
CA VAL A 431 49.82 34.24 -3.09
C VAL A 431 49.57 34.22 -1.58
N VAL A 432 50.12 35.17 -0.82
CA VAL A 432 49.85 35.30 0.62
C VAL A 432 48.41 35.79 0.90
N LYS A 433 47.81 36.58 0.00
CA LYS A 433 46.42 37.04 0.16
C LYS A 433 45.35 35.99 -0.18
N THR A 434 45.70 34.93 -0.90
CA THR A 434 44.78 33.79 -1.11
C THR A 434 44.78 32.78 0.03
N HIS A 435 45.58 32.97 1.09
CA HIS A 435 45.56 32.09 2.28
C HIS A 435 44.84 32.71 3.49
N ALA A 436 44.15 33.84 3.31
CA ALA A 436 43.37 34.50 4.36
C ALA A 436 41.89 34.72 3.98
N ILE A 437 41.29 33.79 3.25
CA ILE A 437 39.84 33.61 3.21
C ILE A 437 39.57 32.22 3.82
N THR A 438 39.40 32.25 5.16
CA THR A 438 38.41 31.50 5.95
C THR A 438 37.76 30.32 5.21
N GLN A 439 37.98 29.06 5.58
CA GLN A 439 37.47 28.45 6.82
C GLN A 439 36.11 29.04 7.24
N GLU A 440 35.15 29.04 6.33
CA GLU A 440 33.75 28.86 6.72
C GLU A 440 33.40 27.40 6.46
N THR A 441 33.08 26.72 7.54
CA THR A 441 32.42 25.42 7.57
C THR A 441 31.00 25.60 7.03
N ASP A 442 30.91 25.84 5.73
CA ASP A 442 29.66 25.65 5.01
C ASP A 442 29.45 24.15 4.92
N THR A 443 28.69 23.64 5.88
CA THR A 443 27.84 22.47 5.69
C THR A 443 26.82 22.80 4.59
N GLU A 444 27.29 23.02 3.36
CA GLU A 444 26.47 23.11 2.18
C GLU A 444 25.95 21.70 1.93
N THR A 445 24.77 21.49 2.48
CA THR A 445 23.78 20.52 2.09
C THR A 445 24.05 20.00 0.69
N MET A 446 24.53 18.76 0.66
CA MET A 446 24.51 17.84 -0.47
C MET A 446 23.40 18.26 -1.44
N ARG A 447 23.76 18.85 -2.58
CA ARG A 447 22.88 18.90 -3.75
C ARG A 447 22.66 17.44 -4.13
N VAL A 448 21.70 16.81 -3.47
CA VAL A 448 21.00 15.66 -4.00
C VAL A 448 20.47 16.17 -5.32
N VAL A 449 21.19 15.83 -6.38
CA VAL A 449 20.68 15.86 -7.75
C VAL A 449 19.28 15.28 -7.62
N LYS A 450 18.26 16.14 -7.78
CA LYS A 450 16.86 15.75 -7.76
C LYS A 450 16.76 14.65 -8.79
N GLY A 451 16.85 13.41 -8.31
CA GLY A 451 16.53 12.24 -9.08
C GLY A 451 15.14 12.51 -9.59
N GLU A 452 15.01 12.55 -10.91
CA GLU A 452 13.74 12.64 -11.59
C GLU A 452 12.73 11.80 -10.81
N THR A 453 11.65 12.44 -10.36
CA THR A 453 10.60 11.81 -9.55
C THR A 453 10.06 10.61 -10.32
N ALA A 454 10.70 9.45 -10.12
CA ALA A 454 10.34 8.22 -10.77
C ALA A 454 9.00 7.81 -10.16
N SER A 455 7.92 8.06 -10.89
CA SER A 455 6.60 7.53 -10.57
C SER A 455 6.74 6.01 -10.43
N ARG A 456 6.73 5.50 -9.19
CA ARG A 456 6.77 4.06 -8.94
C ARG A 456 5.39 3.49 -9.18
N GLN A 457 5.28 2.60 -10.16
CA GLN A 457 4.11 1.76 -10.37
C GLN A 457 4.35 0.40 -9.71
N SER A 458 3.40 -0.04 -8.89
CA SER A 458 3.38 -1.36 -8.27
C SER A 458 2.23 -2.18 -8.85
N PHE A 459 2.47 -3.47 -9.03
CA PHE A 459 1.51 -4.42 -9.59
C PHE A 459 1.35 -5.60 -8.64
N GLN A 460 0.10 -5.97 -8.36
CA GLN A 460 -0.24 -7.16 -7.57
C GLN A 460 -1.21 -8.02 -8.39
N ARG A 461 -0.94 -9.32 -8.48
CA ARG A 461 -1.75 -10.28 -9.22
C ARG A 461 -2.15 -11.45 -8.33
N SER A 462 -3.39 -11.91 -8.48
CA SER A 462 -3.89 -13.14 -7.87
C SER A 462 -4.80 -13.88 -8.86
N ALA A 463 -4.85 -15.20 -8.76
CA ALA A 463 -5.74 -16.04 -9.55
C ALA A 463 -6.23 -17.22 -8.71
N LYS A 464 -7.49 -17.61 -8.91
CA LYS A 464 -8.19 -18.74 -8.31
C LYS A 464 -8.60 -19.70 -9.43
N GLY A 465 -7.74 -20.68 -9.68
CA GLY A 465 -7.92 -21.69 -10.73
C GLY A 465 -7.00 -21.47 -11.92
N ASN A 466 -7.45 -21.89 -13.10
CA ASN A 466 -6.61 -22.04 -14.29
C ASN A 466 -6.40 -20.75 -15.07
N VAL A 467 -7.19 -19.70 -14.84
CA VAL A 467 -7.18 -18.49 -15.66
C VAL A 467 -6.72 -17.31 -14.84
N SER A 468 -5.73 -16.59 -15.35
CA SER A 468 -5.14 -15.42 -14.72
C SER A 468 -5.20 -14.20 -15.64
N ILE A 469 -5.16 -13.01 -15.05
CA ILE A 469 -4.91 -11.76 -15.79
C ILE A 469 -3.40 -11.61 -15.90
N HIS A 470 -2.86 -12.01 -17.06
CA HIS A 470 -1.42 -12.01 -17.33
C HIS A 470 -0.86 -10.58 -17.40
N GLU A 471 -1.57 -9.72 -18.12
CA GLU A 471 -1.17 -8.34 -18.35
C GLU A 471 -2.41 -7.44 -18.45
N ALA A 472 -2.32 -6.23 -17.92
CA ALA A 472 -3.35 -5.23 -18.08
C ALA A 472 -2.67 -3.90 -18.36
N SER A 473 -2.85 -3.35 -19.57
CA SER A 473 -2.11 -2.16 -20.01
C SER A 473 -2.37 -0.97 -19.06
N PRO A 474 -1.33 -0.26 -18.59
CA PRO A 474 -1.49 0.90 -17.69
C PRO A 474 -2.39 2.02 -18.25
N ASP A 475 -2.33 2.22 -19.56
CA ASP A 475 -3.14 3.21 -20.30
C ASP A 475 -4.55 2.70 -20.68
N GLY A 476 -4.88 1.45 -20.31
CA GLY A 476 -6.17 0.84 -20.58
C GLY A 476 -6.38 0.38 -22.02
N LYS A 477 -5.34 0.30 -22.86
CA LYS A 477 -5.52 -0.12 -24.27
C LYS A 477 -5.91 -1.58 -24.47
N PHE A 478 -5.44 -2.47 -23.60
CA PHE A 478 -5.73 -3.90 -23.69
C PHE A 478 -5.58 -4.62 -22.35
N ILE A 479 -6.17 -5.81 -22.26
CA ILE A 479 -6.02 -6.75 -21.14
C ILE A 479 -5.77 -8.15 -21.72
N VAL A 480 -4.82 -8.89 -21.16
CA VAL A 480 -4.44 -10.24 -21.58
C VAL A 480 -4.83 -11.24 -20.49
N LEU A 481 -5.66 -12.21 -20.85
CA LEU A 481 -5.97 -13.38 -20.03
C LEU A 481 -5.08 -14.54 -20.46
N GLN A 482 -4.66 -15.37 -19.51
CA GLN A 482 -3.87 -16.57 -19.78
C GLN A 482 -4.48 -17.76 -19.04
N ASN A 483 -4.67 -18.87 -19.76
CA ASN A 483 -4.89 -20.16 -19.12
C ASN A 483 -3.51 -20.74 -18.74
N THR A 484 -3.24 -20.76 -17.44
CA THR A 484 -1.98 -21.25 -16.86
C THR A 484 -1.93 -22.77 -16.71
N HIS A 485 -3.05 -23.46 -16.92
CA HIS A 485 -3.07 -24.92 -16.90
C HIS A 485 -2.45 -25.48 -18.17
N ARG A 486 -1.58 -26.49 -18.02
CA ARG A 486 -0.78 -27.03 -19.15
C ARG A 486 -1.55 -27.93 -20.12
N ALA A 487 -2.65 -28.53 -19.67
CA ALA A 487 -3.37 -29.55 -20.44
C ALA A 487 -4.91 -29.44 -20.42
N LYS A 488 -5.48 -28.47 -19.70
CA LYS A 488 -6.93 -28.39 -19.49
C LYS A 488 -7.43 -27.09 -20.09
N ASP A 489 -8.32 -27.21 -21.06
CA ASP A 489 -9.02 -26.09 -21.65
C ASP A 489 -10.07 -25.58 -20.65
N GLU A 490 -10.21 -24.26 -20.55
CA GLU A 490 -11.16 -23.64 -19.63
C GLU A 490 -12.26 -22.93 -20.41
N ALA A 491 -13.51 -23.32 -20.17
CA ALA A 491 -14.66 -22.65 -20.72
C ALA A 491 -14.92 -21.35 -19.95
N ILE A 492 -14.50 -20.22 -20.53
CA ILE A 492 -14.61 -18.88 -19.93
C ILE A 492 -15.69 -18.02 -20.61
N GLY A 493 -16.61 -18.64 -21.34
CA GLY A 493 -17.71 -17.92 -21.96
C GLY A 493 -18.56 -17.21 -20.91
N GLU A 494 -19.11 -16.04 -21.25
CA GLU A 494 -19.89 -15.16 -20.34
C GLU A 494 -19.19 -14.70 -19.07
N TRP A 495 -17.90 -15.01 -18.89
CA TRP A 495 -17.12 -14.45 -17.80
C TRP A 495 -17.00 -12.93 -17.99
N LYS A 496 -16.95 -12.21 -16.87
CA LYS A 496 -16.95 -10.75 -16.85
C LYS A 496 -15.61 -10.21 -16.40
N LEU A 497 -15.01 -9.37 -17.25
CA LEU A 497 -13.83 -8.59 -16.94
C LEU A 497 -14.27 -7.20 -16.49
N LYS A 498 -14.08 -6.89 -15.21
CA LYS A 498 -14.41 -5.58 -14.62
C LYS A 498 -13.14 -4.82 -14.30
N ARG A 499 -12.96 -3.61 -14.82
CA ARG A 499 -11.85 -2.72 -14.48
C ARG A 499 -12.38 -1.47 -13.78
N ARG A 500 -11.98 -1.30 -12.52
CA ARG A 500 -12.30 -0.14 -11.66
C ARG A 500 -11.12 0.83 -11.64
N ILE A 501 -11.39 2.10 -11.88
CA ILE A 501 -10.39 3.17 -11.92
C ILE A 501 -10.67 4.16 -10.79
N ASP A 502 -9.69 4.32 -9.89
CA ASP A 502 -9.69 5.28 -8.78
C ASP A 502 -10.96 5.23 -7.90
N GLY A 503 -11.58 4.05 -7.81
CA GLY A 503 -12.81 3.81 -7.06
C GLY A 503 -14.07 4.50 -7.62
N LYS A 504 -14.01 5.11 -8.81
CA LYS A 504 -15.11 5.90 -9.38
C LYS A 504 -15.70 5.29 -10.65
N ARG A 505 -14.87 5.09 -11.67
CA ARG A 505 -15.34 4.59 -12.99
C ARG A 505 -15.13 3.08 -13.05
N GLU A 506 -16.09 2.36 -13.63
CA GLU A 506 -16.00 0.92 -13.85
C GLU A 506 -16.36 0.59 -15.30
N ASN A 507 -15.48 -0.16 -15.97
CA ASN A 507 -15.72 -0.71 -17.30
C ASN A 507 -15.92 -2.22 -17.18
N VAL A 508 -16.96 -2.75 -17.83
CA VAL A 508 -17.30 -4.17 -17.76
C VAL A 508 -17.39 -4.74 -19.17
N TYR A 509 -16.58 -5.75 -19.45
CA TYR A 509 -16.62 -6.55 -20.67
C TYR A 509 -17.09 -7.96 -20.35
N THR A 510 -17.99 -8.52 -21.16
CA THR A 510 -18.48 -9.90 -21.01
C THR A 510 -17.99 -10.72 -22.20
N LEU A 511 -17.36 -11.86 -21.92
CA LEU A 511 -16.84 -12.77 -22.93
C LEU A 511 -17.98 -13.47 -23.71
N PRO A 512 -17.78 -13.81 -25.01
CA PRO A 512 -18.77 -14.52 -25.81
C PRO A 512 -19.23 -15.84 -25.17
N ARG A 513 -20.49 -16.25 -25.39
CA ARG A 513 -21.15 -17.33 -24.61
C ARG A 513 -20.42 -18.68 -24.58
N ASP A 514 -19.77 -19.02 -25.69
CA ASP A 514 -19.15 -20.32 -25.92
C ASP A 514 -17.63 -20.22 -26.06
N PHE A 515 -17.03 -19.19 -25.46
CA PHE A 515 -15.59 -18.98 -25.55
C PHE A 515 -14.81 -19.97 -24.68
N VAL A 516 -13.86 -20.68 -25.29
CA VAL A 516 -12.96 -21.63 -24.60
C VAL A 516 -11.52 -21.16 -24.74
N LEU A 517 -10.85 -20.95 -23.61
CA LEU A 517 -9.44 -20.60 -23.58
C LEU A 517 -8.61 -21.87 -23.43
N ARG A 518 -7.94 -22.25 -24.52
CA ARG A 518 -7.11 -23.45 -24.60
C ARG A 518 -5.96 -23.43 -23.60
N ALA A 519 -5.56 -24.61 -23.14
CA ALA A 519 -4.46 -24.81 -22.20
C ALA A 519 -3.17 -24.11 -22.68
N GLY A 520 -2.53 -23.33 -21.79
CA GLY A 520 -1.31 -22.58 -22.08
C GLY A 520 -1.46 -21.42 -23.07
N LYS A 521 -2.67 -21.13 -23.57
CA LYS A 521 -2.92 -20.03 -24.52
C LYS A 521 -3.34 -18.75 -23.80
N THR A 522 -3.18 -17.65 -24.53
CA THR A 522 -3.54 -16.30 -24.09
C THR A 522 -4.64 -15.74 -24.96
N LEU A 523 -5.54 -14.97 -24.36
CA LEU A 523 -6.54 -14.15 -25.05
C LEU A 523 -6.22 -12.68 -24.79
N LYS A 524 -6.04 -11.89 -25.84
CA LYS A 524 -5.84 -10.44 -25.75
C LYS A 524 -7.12 -9.69 -26.11
N ILE A 525 -7.61 -8.87 -25.20
CA ILE A 525 -8.83 -8.08 -25.36
C ILE A 525 -8.42 -6.62 -25.50
N PHE A 526 -8.60 -6.06 -26.69
CA PHE A 526 -8.34 -4.64 -26.97
C PHE A 526 -9.56 -3.79 -26.62
N ALA A 527 -9.33 -2.55 -26.22
CA ALA A 527 -10.40 -1.55 -26.23
C ALA A 527 -10.77 -1.18 -27.68
N ARG A 528 -11.90 -0.51 -27.87
CA ARG A 528 -12.36 -0.07 -29.19
C ARG A 528 -11.25 0.73 -29.88
N ASN A 529 -11.01 0.45 -31.16
CA ASN A 529 -9.98 1.12 -31.97
C ASN A 529 -8.52 0.95 -31.50
N GLN A 530 -8.22 0.10 -30.51
CA GLN A 530 -6.84 -0.14 -30.03
C GLN A 530 -6.20 -1.40 -30.62
N GLY A 531 -6.94 -2.15 -31.43
CA GLY A 531 -6.49 -3.39 -32.06
C GLY A 531 -7.52 -3.93 -33.03
N VAL A 532 -7.21 -5.07 -33.66
CA VAL A 532 -8.08 -5.74 -34.63
C VAL A 532 -8.62 -7.01 -34.00
N ALA A 533 -9.92 -7.24 -34.11
CA ALA A 533 -10.53 -8.49 -33.65
C ALA A 533 -10.02 -9.66 -34.52
N SER A 534 -9.41 -10.66 -33.89
CA SER A 534 -8.97 -11.91 -34.53
C SER A 534 -9.26 -13.08 -33.58
N PRO A 535 -10.54 -13.48 -33.43
CA PRO A 535 -10.92 -14.56 -32.55
C PRO A 535 -10.29 -15.91 -32.99
N PRO A 536 -9.95 -16.81 -32.06
CA PRO A 536 -10.18 -16.69 -30.61
C PRO A 536 -9.08 -15.89 -29.89
N ASP A 537 -7.93 -15.65 -30.51
CA ASP A 537 -6.74 -15.14 -29.78
C ASP A 537 -6.84 -13.65 -29.44
N GLN A 538 -7.62 -12.87 -30.23
CA GLN A 538 -7.82 -11.44 -30.03
C GLN A 538 -9.29 -11.04 -30.12
N LEU A 539 -9.78 -10.34 -29.10
CA LEU A 539 -11.14 -9.78 -29.06
C LEU A 539 -11.07 -8.26 -28.90
N VAL A 540 -12.18 -7.60 -29.20
CA VAL A 540 -12.33 -6.14 -29.03
C VAL A 540 -13.51 -5.86 -28.11
N TYR A 541 -13.30 -4.98 -27.14
CA TYR A 541 -14.33 -4.38 -26.30
C TYR A 541 -14.92 -3.17 -27.03
N ASP A 542 -16.01 -3.40 -27.73
CA ASP A 542 -16.61 -2.41 -28.61
C ASP A 542 -17.36 -1.29 -27.88
N ALA A 543 -17.31 -1.12 -26.55
CA ALA A 543 -18.08 -0.05 -25.90
C ALA A 543 -17.27 1.25 -25.66
N GLU A 544 -15.97 1.14 -25.40
CA GLU A 544 -15.11 2.25 -24.99
C GLU A 544 -13.75 2.17 -25.70
N ASP A 545 -13.15 3.31 -26.06
CA ASP A 545 -11.83 3.37 -26.71
C ASP A 545 -10.65 3.09 -25.74
N SER A 546 -10.94 2.95 -24.45
CA SER A 546 -9.99 2.53 -23.42
C SER A 546 -10.72 1.85 -22.25
N PHE A 547 -10.09 0.85 -21.64
CA PHE A 547 -10.51 0.29 -20.35
C PHE A 547 -10.26 1.26 -19.17
N GLY A 548 -9.53 2.36 -19.38
CA GLY A 548 -9.27 3.41 -18.40
C GLY A 548 -7.90 3.31 -17.71
N SER A 549 -7.34 4.47 -17.39
CA SER A 549 -6.08 4.69 -16.67
C SER A 549 -6.31 5.54 -15.41
N GLY A 550 -5.50 5.33 -14.38
CA GLY A 550 -5.62 6.02 -13.09
C GLY A 550 -4.52 5.63 -12.11
N ASN A 551 -4.56 6.21 -10.91
CA ASN A 551 -3.54 5.98 -9.87
C ASN A 551 -3.75 4.67 -9.10
N ASN A 552 -5.00 4.24 -8.94
CA ASN A 552 -5.36 2.97 -8.31
C ASN A 552 -6.37 2.24 -9.20
N VAL A 553 -5.88 1.27 -9.95
CA VAL A 553 -6.65 0.54 -10.96
C VAL A 553 -6.74 -0.92 -10.56
N GLN A 554 -7.96 -1.45 -10.47
CA GLN A 554 -8.21 -2.84 -10.13
C GLN A 554 -8.98 -3.51 -11.28
N THR A 555 -8.37 -4.51 -11.90
CA THR A 555 -9.00 -5.35 -12.93
C THR A 555 -9.31 -6.71 -12.31
N ILE A 556 -10.56 -7.15 -12.42
CA ILE A 556 -11.07 -8.37 -11.80
C ILE A 556 -11.81 -9.19 -12.86
N LEU A 557 -11.56 -10.49 -12.89
CA LEU A 557 -12.23 -11.47 -13.73
C LEU A 557 -13.21 -12.28 -12.87
N PHE A 558 -14.47 -12.35 -13.29
CA PHE A 558 -15.53 -13.11 -12.63
C PHE A 558 -16.04 -14.23 -13.54
N ASN A 559 -16.37 -15.39 -12.96
CA ASN A 559 -17.04 -16.47 -13.69
C ASN A 559 -18.54 -16.19 -13.89
N LYS A 560 -19.25 -17.14 -14.52
CA LYS A 560 -20.69 -17.05 -14.79
C LYS A 560 -21.52 -16.92 -13.51
N GLU A 561 -21.06 -17.53 -12.42
CA GLU A 561 -21.69 -17.51 -11.10
C GLU A 561 -21.43 -16.21 -10.32
N GLY A 562 -20.55 -15.33 -10.83
CA GLY A 562 -20.20 -14.07 -10.18
C GLY A 562 -19.09 -14.18 -9.13
N GLU A 563 -18.39 -15.31 -9.09
CA GLU A 563 -17.23 -15.53 -8.23
C GLU A 563 -15.96 -14.93 -8.84
N GLU A 564 -15.14 -14.30 -8.00
CA GLU A 564 -13.85 -13.75 -8.39
C GLU A 564 -12.85 -14.87 -8.74
N ARG A 565 -12.35 -14.84 -9.98
CA ARG A 565 -11.39 -15.82 -10.53
C ARG A 565 -9.98 -15.29 -10.67
N ALA A 566 -9.80 -14.01 -10.96
CA ALA A 566 -8.47 -13.40 -11.00
C ALA A 566 -8.53 -11.90 -10.76
N THR A 567 -7.49 -11.35 -10.17
CA THR A 567 -7.39 -9.92 -9.87
C THR A 567 -6.00 -9.40 -10.21
N HIS A 568 -5.97 -8.22 -10.80
CA HIS A 568 -4.77 -7.46 -11.13
C HIS A 568 -4.94 -6.02 -10.62
N ILE A 569 -4.14 -5.63 -9.63
CA ILE A 569 -4.14 -4.31 -9.00
C ILE A 569 -2.90 -3.56 -9.45
N GLN A 570 -3.08 -2.35 -9.96
CA GLN A 570 -2.02 -1.41 -10.29
C GLN A 570 -2.17 -0.19 -9.40
N ARG A 571 -1.10 0.18 -8.69
CA ARG A 571 -1.03 1.41 -7.90
C ARG A 571 0.17 2.23 -8.30
N GLN A 572 -0.07 3.47 -8.69
CA GLN A 572 0.95 4.47 -8.98
C GLN A 572 1.07 5.41 -7.79
N SER A 573 2.23 5.39 -7.13
CA SER A 573 2.59 6.37 -6.11
C SER A 573 3.45 7.45 -6.76
N THR A 574 2.95 8.68 -6.76
CA THR A 574 3.81 9.87 -6.90
C THR A 574 4.55 10.04 -5.58
N ALA A 575 5.85 9.78 -5.57
CA ALA A 575 6.72 10.05 -4.43
C ALA A 575 6.89 11.56 -4.23
#